data_AF-A0A966UEM1-F1
#
_entry.id   AF-A0A966UEM1-F1
#
_cell.length_a   1.000
_cell.length_b   1.000
_cell.length_c   1.000
_cell.angle_alpha   90.00
_cell.angle_beta   90.00
_cell.angle_gamma   90.00
#
_symmetry.space_group_name_H-M   'P 1'
#
loop_
_entity.id
_entity.type
_entity.pdbx_description
1 polymer ?
#
loop_
_entity_poly.entity_id
_entity_poly.type
_entity_poly.pdbx_seq_one_letter_code
_entity_poly.pdbx_strand_id
1 'polypeptide(L)'
;KLGTDYTWAPAPGTVGVYQWLSDSFTLPVGAKHRNAGIAWLTVCGSKAGQDAFNPKKGSIPARTDADTSLYDDYLKAAMEQWKTDRLVGSTVHGVTGNNALMAAYNAAVGKYFSGGAKDNAGLAADLAAAYEAGKA
;
A
#
# COMPACT_ATOMS: atom_id res chain seq x y z
N LYS A 1 2.60 -19.00 -12.51
CA LYS A 1 1.25 -19.50 -12.20
C LYS A 1 1.16 -19.82 -10.72
N LEU A 2 0.07 -19.39 -10.11
CA LEU A 2 -0.20 -19.64 -8.70
C LEU A 2 -0.34 -21.15 -8.43
N GLY A 3 0.28 -21.63 -7.36
CA GLY A 3 0.25 -23.05 -6.98
C GLY A 3 1.21 -23.96 -7.76
N THR A 4 1.88 -23.47 -8.82
CA THR A 4 2.93 -24.22 -9.52
C THR A 4 4.27 -23.48 -9.54
N ASP A 5 4.26 -22.21 -9.92
CA ASP A 5 5.49 -21.43 -10.11
C ASP A 5 5.73 -20.51 -8.90
N TYR A 6 4.68 -20.16 -8.16
CA TYR A 6 4.77 -19.38 -6.93
C TYR A 6 3.59 -19.65 -5.98
N THR A 7 3.78 -19.28 -4.72
CA THR A 7 2.75 -19.23 -3.68
C THR A 7 2.96 -17.98 -2.81
N TRP A 8 2.10 -17.75 -1.82
CA TRP A 8 2.17 -16.61 -0.91
C TRP A 8 1.94 -17.04 0.54
N ALA A 9 2.44 -16.22 1.46
CA ALA A 9 2.15 -16.27 2.88
C ALA A 9 2.32 -14.87 3.47
N PRO A 10 1.67 -14.53 4.60
CA PRO A 10 2.02 -13.35 5.36
C PRO A 10 3.51 -13.36 5.74
N ALA A 11 4.10 -12.17 5.92
CA ALA A 11 5.44 -12.08 6.46
C ALA A 11 5.52 -12.80 7.84
N PRO A 12 6.66 -13.44 8.17
CA PRO A 12 6.78 -14.13 9.45
C PRO A 12 6.40 -13.24 10.64
N GLY A 13 5.52 -13.75 11.50
CA GLY A 13 5.03 -13.02 12.68
C GLY A 13 3.86 -12.04 12.40
N THR A 14 3.34 -11.97 11.18
CA THR A 14 2.25 -11.04 10.81
C THR A 14 0.95 -11.73 10.40
N VAL A 15 0.76 -13.00 10.74
CA VAL A 15 -0.52 -13.69 10.51
C VAL A 15 -1.64 -12.94 11.25
N GLY A 16 -2.78 -12.70 10.58
CA GLY A 16 -3.90 -11.94 11.14
C GLY A 16 -3.73 -10.41 11.08
N VAL A 17 -2.71 -9.91 10.38
CA VAL A 17 -2.47 -8.47 10.18
C VAL A 17 -2.38 -8.18 8.69
N TYR A 18 -3.27 -7.33 8.19
CA TYR A 18 -3.24 -6.83 6.82
C TYR A 18 -2.61 -5.43 6.81
N GLN A 19 -1.35 -5.34 6.41
CA GLN A 19 -0.68 -4.05 6.21
C GLN A 19 -1.03 -3.48 4.83
N TRP A 20 -1.89 -2.48 4.79
CA TRP A 20 -2.49 -1.99 3.55
C TRP A 20 -1.88 -0.69 3.03
N LEU A 21 -2.09 -0.46 1.74
CA LEU A 21 -1.92 0.79 1.02
C LEU A 21 -3.08 0.94 0.02
N SER A 22 -3.36 2.16 -0.43
CA SER A 22 -4.35 2.41 -1.47
C SER A 22 -3.82 3.42 -2.48
N ASP A 23 -3.58 2.95 -3.70
CA ASP A 23 -3.25 3.82 -4.83
C ASP A 23 -4.48 4.69 -5.16
N SER A 24 -4.31 6.02 -5.19
CA SER A 24 -5.39 6.97 -5.42
C SER A 24 -5.03 8.03 -6.45
N PHE A 25 -6.04 8.55 -7.14
CA PHE A 25 -5.92 9.67 -8.07
C PHE A 25 -6.65 10.88 -7.51
N THR A 26 -6.05 12.05 -7.63
CA THR A 26 -6.63 13.31 -7.18
C THR A 26 -6.91 14.23 -8.37
N LEU A 27 -7.85 15.17 -8.19
CA LEU A 27 -8.09 16.26 -9.12
C LEU A 27 -7.55 17.56 -8.52
N PRO A 28 -6.39 18.06 -8.99
CA PRO A 28 -5.82 19.29 -8.45
C PRO A 28 -6.74 20.49 -8.65
N VAL A 29 -6.72 21.40 -7.68
CA VAL A 29 -7.38 22.71 -7.80
C VAL A 29 -6.77 23.46 -8.99
N GLY A 30 -7.62 24.03 -9.85
CA GLY A 30 -7.17 24.77 -11.04
C GLY A 30 -6.73 23.89 -12.22
N ALA A 31 -7.04 22.59 -12.23
CA ALA A 31 -6.72 21.71 -13.35
C ALA A 31 -7.28 22.25 -14.68
N LYS A 32 -6.37 22.49 -15.65
CA LYS A 32 -6.70 23.06 -16.98
C LYS A 32 -7.77 22.25 -17.73
N HIS A 33 -7.80 20.93 -17.51
CA HIS A 33 -8.75 20.01 -18.13
C HIS A 33 -9.63 19.31 -17.08
N ARG A 34 -10.30 20.10 -16.24
CA ARG A 34 -11.12 19.60 -15.12
C ARG A 34 -12.11 18.50 -15.51
N ASN A 35 -12.82 18.66 -16.62
CA ASN A 35 -13.83 17.68 -17.07
C ASN A 35 -13.20 16.32 -17.44
N ALA A 36 -12.02 16.34 -18.08
CA ALA A 36 -11.27 15.12 -18.38
C ALA A 36 -10.78 14.44 -17.08
N GLY A 37 -10.31 15.24 -16.11
CA GLY A 37 -9.94 14.73 -14.79
C GLY A 37 -11.13 14.07 -14.06
N ILE A 38 -12.32 14.66 -14.13
CA ILE A 38 -13.54 14.04 -13.57
C ILE A 38 -13.86 12.74 -14.29
N ALA A 39 -13.85 12.72 -15.63
CA ALA A 39 -14.12 11.51 -16.40
C ALA A 39 -13.14 10.37 -16.02
N TRP A 40 -11.86 10.69 -15.84
CA TRP A 40 -10.86 9.75 -15.34
C TRP A 40 -11.21 9.20 -13.95
N LEU A 41 -11.49 10.08 -12.98
CA LEU A 41 -11.85 9.67 -11.63
C LEU A 41 -13.14 8.83 -11.59
N THR A 42 -14.12 9.14 -12.45
CA THR A 42 -15.32 8.33 -12.61
C THR A 42 -14.99 6.90 -13.06
N VAL A 43 -14.06 6.73 -14.00
CA VAL A 43 -13.60 5.40 -14.42
C VAL A 43 -12.86 4.69 -13.28
N CYS A 44 -11.92 5.35 -12.61
CA CYS A 44 -11.16 4.79 -11.48
C CYS A 44 -12.07 4.33 -10.33
N GLY A 45 -13.15 5.06 -10.04
CA GLY A 45 -14.12 4.74 -8.99
C GLY A 45 -15.22 3.75 -9.41
N SER A 46 -15.29 3.39 -10.70
CA SER A 46 -16.33 2.49 -11.22
C SER A 46 -16.00 1.02 -10.93
N LYS A 47 -17.05 0.19 -10.80
CA LYS A 47 -16.90 -1.27 -10.73
C LYS A 47 -16.16 -1.81 -11.95
N ALA A 48 -16.62 -1.46 -13.15
CA ALA A 48 -16.00 -1.93 -14.40
C ALA A 48 -14.51 -1.55 -14.50
N GLY A 49 -14.13 -0.33 -14.10
CA GLY A 49 -12.74 0.10 -14.11
C GLY A 49 -11.88 -0.66 -13.10
N GLN A 50 -12.39 -0.85 -11.88
CA GLN A 50 -11.66 -1.59 -10.85
C GLN A 50 -11.56 -3.09 -11.13
N ASP A 51 -12.63 -3.72 -11.61
CA ASP A 51 -12.66 -5.14 -11.99
C ASP A 51 -11.75 -5.41 -13.20
N ALA A 52 -11.58 -4.45 -14.10
CA ALA A 52 -10.65 -4.58 -15.23
C ALA A 52 -9.18 -4.37 -14.86
N PHE A 53 -8.90 -3.50 -13.88
CA PHE A 53 -7.54 -3.10 -13.51
C PHE A 53 -6.91 -3.98 -12.42
N ASN A 54 -7.63 -4.21 -11.33
CA ASN A 54 -7.09 -4.83 -10.11
C ASN A 54 -6.58 -6.27 -10.31
N PRO A 55 -7.27 -7.16 -11.05
CA PRO A 55 -6.74 -8.50 -11.31
C PRO A 55 -5.37 -8.50 -11.99
N LYS A 56 -5.10 -7.50 -12.84
CA LYS A 56 -3.82 -7.36 -13.55
C LYS A 56 -2.75 -6.69 -12.69
N LYS A 57 -3.16 -5.76 -11.84
CA LYS A 57 -2.27 -5.03 -10.93
C LYS A 57 -1.79 -5.90 -9.75
N GLY A 58 -2.53 -6.96 -9.41
CA GLY A 58 -2.28 -7.78 -8.23
C GLY A 58 -2.81 -7.13 -6.94
N SER A 59 -3.80 -6.26 -7.05
CA SER A 59 -4.48 -5.59 -5.92
C SER A 59 -5.94 -6.04 -5.82
N ILE A 60 -6.55 -5.82 -4.66
CA ILE A 60 -8.01 -5.93 -4.47
C ILE A 60 -8.68 -4.60 -4.79
N PRO A 61 -9.96 -4.57 -5.21
CA PRO A 61 -10.69 -3.34 -5.46
C PRO A 61 -10.97 -2.60 -4.16
N ALA A 62 -11.00 -1.27 -4.22
CA ALA A 62 -11.46 -0.43 -3.11
C ALA A 62 -12.98 -0.51 -2.95
N ARG A 63 -13.70 -0.86 -4.02
CA ARG A 63 -15.15 -1.11 -3.98
C ARG A 63 -15.46 -2.44 -3.30
N THR A 64 -16.57 -2.47 -2.57
CA THR A 64 -17.05 -3.67 -1.86
C THR A 64 -17.98 -4.55 -2.69
N ASP A 65 -18.32 -4.16 -3.92
CA ASP A 65 -19.28 -4.84 -4.80
C ASP A 65 -18.65 -5.40 -6.08
N ALA A 66 -17.34 -5.64 -6.07
CA ALA A 66 -16.58 -6.20 -7.18
C ALA A 66 -17.08 -7.58 -7.63
N ASP A 67 -16.87 -7.91 -8.90
CA ASP A 67 -17.10 -9.28 -9.38
C ASP A 67 -15.90 -10.17 -9.03
N THR A 68 -16.02 -10.89 -7.91
CA THR A 68 -14.96 -11.76 -7.39
C THR A 68 -14.59 -12.93 -8.30
N SER A 69 -15.42 -13.26 -9.31
CA SER A 69 -15.12 -14.30 -10.29
C SER A 69 -13.96 -13.91 -11.22
N LEU A 70 -13.67 -12.62 -11.35
CA LEU A 70 -12.59 -12.08 -12.20
C LEU A 70 -11.20 -12.13 -11.53
N TYR A 71 -11.15 -12.53 -10.27
CA TYR A 71 -9.94 -12.51 -9.45
C TYR A 71 -9.39 -13.92 -9.24
N ASP A 72 -8.07 -14.04 -9.15
CA ASP A 72 -7.42 -15.31 -8.84
C ASP A 72 -7.54 -15.66 -7.35
N ASP A 73 -7.06 -16.84 -6.97
CA ASP A 73 -7.22 -17.33 -5.60
C ASP A 73 -6.39 -16.54 -4.59
N TYR A 74 -5.28 -15.92 -5.01
CA TYR A 74 -4.53 -15.00 -4.17
C TYR A 74 -5.35 -13.75 -3.85
N LEU A 75 -5.94 -13.12 -4.86
CA LEU A 75 -6.71 -11.90 -4.68
C LEU A 75 -8.02 -12.16 -3.93
N LYS A 76 -8.65 -13.33 -4.11
CA LYS A 76 -9.78 -13.75 -3.27
C LYS A 76 -9.39 -13.91 -1.80
N ALA A 77 -8.23 -14.52 -1.53
CA ALA A 77 -7.72 -14.61 -0.16
C ALA A 77 -7.41 -13.23 0.43
N ALA A 78 -6.80 -12.33 -0.35
CA ALA A 78 -6.55 -10.95 0.09
C ALA A 78 -7.86 -10.18 0.38
N MET A 79 -8.92 -10.38 -0.42
CA MET A 79 -10.24 -9.78 -0.15
C MET A 79 -10.88 -10.31 1.14
N GLU A 80 -10.63 -11.57 1.48
CA GLU A 80 -11.13 -12.16 2.74
C GLU A 80 -10.32 -11.66 3.94
N GLN A 81 -9.00 -11.63 3.83
CA GLN A 81 -8.11 -11.08 4.86
C GLN A 81 -8.40 -9.60 5.12
N TRP A 82 -8.72 -8.81 4.10
CA TRP A 82 -9.16 -7.42 4.29
C TRP A 82 -10.36 -7.27 5.23
N LYS A 83 -11.25 -8.27 5.27
CA LYS A 83 -12.45 -8.25 6.13
C LYS A 83 -12.19 -8.80 7.54
N THR A 84 -11.24 -9.71 7.66
CA THR A 84 -11.08 -10.56 8.85
C THR A 84 -9.83 -10.23 9.67
N ASP A 85 -8.77 -9.75 9.02
CA ASP A 85 -7.51 -9.41 9.68
C ASP A 85 -7.54 -8.00 10.28
N ARG A 86 -6.63 -7.75 11.22
CA ARG A 86 -6.40 -6.40 11.74
C ARG A 86 -5.74 -5.53 10.68
N LEU A 87 -6.46 -4.49 10.23
CA LEU A 87 -5.94 -3.52 9.27
C LEU A 87 -4.95 -2.55 9.92
N VAL A 88 -3.76 -2.44 9.33
CA VAL A 88 -2.75 -1.44 9.72
C VAL A 88 -2.22 -0.73 8.48
N GLY A 89 -2.06 0.59 8.54
CA GLY A 89 -1.56 1.35 7.39
C GLY A 89 -0.07 1.16 7.18
N SER A 90 0.36 0.99 5.93
CA SER A 90 1.77 0.92 5.58
C SER A 90 2.45 2.29 5.68
N THR A 91 3.51 2.38 6.48
CA THR A 91 4.33 3.61 6.57
C THR A 91 5.05 3.88 5.27
N VAL A 92 5.73 2.88 4.69
CA VAL A 92 6.58 3.05 3.51
C VAL A 92 5.80 3.33 2.22
N HIS A 93 4.48 3.09 2.24
CA HIS A 93 3.56 3.43 1.16
C HIS A 93 2.64 4.60 1.50
N GLY A 94 3.01 5.42 2.50
CA GLY A 94 2.39 6.72 2.76
C GLY A 94 1.05 6.71 3.47
N VAL A 95 0.59 5.57 4.01
CA VAL A 95 -0.68 5.53 4.77
C VAL A 95 -0.52 6.17 6.14
N THR A 96 0.63 5.94 6.79
CA THR A 96 0.94 6.46 8.13
C THR A 96 2.18 7.35 8.16
N GLY A 97 2.80 7.63 7.00
CA GLY A 97 4.00 8.45 6.88
C GLY A 97 3.80 9.62 5.94
N ASN A 98 4.02 10.84 6.42
CA ASN A 98 4.12 12.02 5.56
C ASN A 98 5.52 12.09 4.89
N ASN A 99 5.72 13.06 4.01
CA ASN A 99 6.98 13.20 3.27
C ASN A 99 8.19 13.44 4.19
N ALA A 100 8.01 14.16 5.30
CA ALA A 100 9.08 14.44 6.26
C ALA A 100 9.53 13.16 6.98
N LEU A 101 8.57 12.38 7.49
CA LEU A 101 8.83 11.06 8.08
C LEU A 101 9.55 10.17 7.07
N MET A 102 9.05 10.09 5.84
CA MET A 102 9.61 9.18 4.83
C MET A 102 11.03 9.55 4.41
N ALA A 103 11.34 10.85 4.32
CA ALA A 103 12.71 11.30 4.05
C ALA A 103 13.67 10.83 5.15
N ALA A 104 13.32 11.04 6.42
CA ALA A 104 14.13 10.64 7.56
C ALA A 104 14.21 9.10 7.71
N TYR A 105 13.09 8.40 7.52
CA TYR A 105 13.02 6.93 7.54
C TYR A 105 13.96 6.32 6.48
N ASN A 106 13.90 6.80 5.23
CA ASN A 106 14.74 6.30 4.15
C ASN A 106 16.23 6.55 4.42
N ALA A 107 16.58 7.70 4.99
CA ALA A 107 17.95 8.00 5.40
C ALA A 107 18.44 7.06 6.51
N ALA A 108 17.60 6.80 7.54
CA ALA A 108 17.90 5.90 8.64
C ALA A 108 18.15 4.46 8.15
N VAL A 109 17.23 3.92 7.36
CA VAL A 109 17.32 2.57 6.80
C VAL A 109 18.51 2.45 5.85
N GLY A 110 18.72 3.45 4.98
CA GLY A 110 19.87 3.50 4.07
C GLY A 110 21.20 3.47 4.81
N LYS A 111 21.36 4.34 5.83
CA LYS A 111 22.55 4.38 6.69
C LYS A 111 22.81 3.03 7.36
N TYR A 112 21.78 2.38 7.91
CA TYR A 112 21.91 1.08 8.57
C TYR A 112 22.42 -0.02 7.62
N PHE A 113 21.84 -0.13 6.43
CA PHE A 113 22.25 -1.16 5.46
C PHE A 113 23.61 -0.86 4.83
N SER A 114 23.90 0.39 4.47
CA SER A 114 25.23 0.80 3.99
C SER A 114 26.31 0.61 5.05
N GLY A 115 25.96 0.67 6.34
CA GLY A 115 26.83 0.33 7.48
C GLY A 115 26.97 -1.17 7.75
N GLY A 116 26.45 -2.04 6.88
CA GLY A 116 26.55 -3.49 7.01
C GLY A 116 25.56 -4.11 7.99
N ALA A 117 24.46 -3.41 8.31
CA ALA A 117 23.36 -3.88 9.16
C ALA A 117 23.79 -4.36 10.56
N LYS A 118 24.60 -3.53 11.25
CA LYS A 118 25.13 -3.84 12.60
C LYS A 118 24.70 -2.85 13.69
N ASP A 119 24.38 -1.62 13.32
CA ASP A 119 24.06 -0.54 14.28
C ASP A 119 22.56 -0.51 14.61
N ASN A 120 22.09 -1.51 15.35
CA ASN A 120 20.68 -1.63 15.73
C ASN A 120 20.22 -0.45 16.61
N ALA A 121 21.08 0.01 17.52
CA ALA A 121 20.78 1.11 18.42
C ALA A 121 20.68 2.44 17.66
N GLY A 122 21.60 2.69 16.73
CA GLY A 122 21.53 3.85 15.85
C GLY A 122 20.30 3.83 14.95
N LEU A 123 19.95 2.68 14.36
CA LEU A 123 18.72 2.55 13.58
C LEU A 123 17.47 2.88 14.43
N ALA A 124 17.37 2.34 15.63
CA ALA A 124 16.23 2.62 16.52
C ALA A 124 16.12 4.11 16.87
N ALA A 125 17.25 4.76 17.17
CA ALA A 125 17.29 6.20 17.46
C ALA A 125 16.89 7.04 16.23
N ASP A 126 17.43 6.71 15.05
CA ASP A 126 17.14 7.43 13.81
C ASP A 126 15.66 7.24 13.38
N LEU A 127 15.08 6.06 13.60
CA LEU A 127 13.65 5.81 13.35
C LEU A 127 12.73 6.56 14.33
N ALA A 128 13.12 6.68 15.61
CA ALA A 128 12.40 7.50 16.56
C ALA A 128 12.42 8.99 16.15
N ALA A 129 13.57 9.48 15.69
CA ALA A 129 13.68 10.84 15.15
C ALA A 129 12.83 11.03 13.88
N ALA A 130 12.77 10.02 13.00
CA ALA A 130 11.90 10.05 11.81
C ALA A 130 10.41 10.15 12.18
N TYR A 131 9.98 9.43 13.21
CA TYR A 131 8.61 9.53 13.72
C TYR A 131 8.28 10.94 14.23
N GLU A 132 9.17 11.56 15.00
CA GLU A 132 8.95 12.94 15.49
C GLU A 132 8.94 13.96 14.34
N ALA A 133 9.80 13.80 13.32
CA ALA A 133 9.78 14.64 12.12
C ALA A 133 8.45 14.56 11.36
N GLY A 134 7.72 13.44 11.47
CA GLY A 134 6.42 13.24 10.87
C GLY A 134 5.24 13.85 11.62
N LYS A 135 5.42 14.26 12.88
CA LYS A 135 4.36 14.90 13.68
C LYS A 135 4.21 16.40 13.42
N ALA A 136 5.27 17.02 12.89
CA ALA A 136 5.27 18.44 12.50
C ALA A 136 4.37 18.66 11.28
#